data_AF-A0A7X7SSX5-F1
#
_entry.id   AF-A0A7X7SSX5-F1
#
_cell.length_a   1.000
_cell.length_b   1.000
_cell.length_c   1.000
_cell.angle_alpha   90.00
_cell.angle_beta   90.00
_cell.angle_gamma   90.00
#
_symmetry.space_group_name_H-M   'P 1'
#
loop_
_entity.id
_entity.type
_entity.pdbx_description
1 polymer ?
#
loop_
_entity_poly.entity_id
_entity_poly.type
_entity_poly.pdbx_seq_one_letter_code
_entity_poly.pdbx_strand_id
1 'polypeptide(L)'
;TYAHGADSAHYTRQFLDGGYRAMHRLREEGAVRAIGLGVNECEICEELLEVCEFDCLLLAGRYTLLEQPALARLLPMCANRNVSVIVGGPFNSGILAATNTDNEHYDYRRAPRSIVERVQRIAEICRAFSTPVGAAALQFPLAHPQVAAVIAGCSSVAEVKSASAWMHHPIPSELWDALRSAELLDPSAPVPS
;
A
#
# COMPACT_ATOMS: atom_id res chain seq x y z
N THR A 1 7.56 -6.71 -14.89
CA THR A 1 7.74 -5.53 -14.03
C THR A 1 7.73 -4.31 -14.94
N TYR A 2 6.91 -3.32 -14.62
CA TYR A 2 6.77 -2.10 -15.42
C TYR A 2 7.98 -1.18 -15.24
N ALA A 3 8.63 -1.22 -14.07
CA ALA A 3 9.81 -0.40 -13.77
C ALA A 3 11.14 -1.04 -14.22
N HIS A 4 11.18 -2.36 -14.43
CA HIS A 4 12.41 -3.11 -14.75
C HIS A 4 12.40 -3.74 -16.17
N GLY A 5 11.83 -3.03 -17.15
CA GLY A 5 11.91 -3.43 -18.57
C GLY A 5 13.30 -3.26 -19.18
N ALA A 6 13.49 -3.64 -20.45
CA ALA A 6 14.78 -3.59 -21.14
C ALA A 6 15.46 -2.20 -21.13
N ASP A 7 14.65 -1.13 -21.13
CA ASP A 7 15.12 0.26 -21.11
C ASP A 7 15.21 0.87 -19.70
N SER A 8 14.98 0.09 -18.64
CA SER A 8 14.93 0.57 -17.26
C SER A 8 16.19 1.35 -16.88
N ALA A 9 17.39 0.81 -17.18
CA ALA A 9 18.65 1.48 -16.89
C ALA A 9 18.80 2.84 -17.61
N HIS A 10 18.25 2.96 -18.82
CA HIS A 10 18.26 4.22 -19.57
C HIS A 10 17.37 5.26 -18.88
N TYR A 11 16.13 4.90 -18.54
CA TYR A 11 15.20 5.81 -17.88
C TYR A 11 15.62 6.17 -16.46
N THR A 12 16.19 5.23 -15.71
CA THR A 12 16.77 5.51 -14.39
C THR A 12 17.89 6.55 -14.50
N ARG A 13 18.82 6.39 -15.46
CA ARG A 13 19.86 7.40 -15.69
C ARG A 13 19.27 8.76 -16.07
N GLN A 14 18.31 8.78 -17.00
CA GLN A 14 17.65 10.02 -17.41
C GLN A 14 16.95 10.73 -16.24
N PHE A 15 16.31 9.98 -15.35
CA PHE A 15 15.70 10.51 -14.14
C PHE A 15 16.75 11.10 -13.18
N LEU A 16 17.82 10.34 -12.88
CA LEU A 16 18.88 10.77 -11.97
C LEU A 16 19.62 12.03 -12.46
N ASP A 17 19.94 12.09 -13.75
CA ASP A 17 20.69 13.20 -14.34
C ASP A 17 19.82 14.45 -14.62
N GLY A 18 18.49 14.27 -14.65
CA GLY A 18 17.52 15.30 -15.02
C GLY A 18 16.43 15.49 -13.97
N GLY A 19 15.37 14.68 -14.04
CA GLY A 19 14.13 14.85 -13.27
C GLY A 19 14.36 14.97 -11.75
N TYR A 20 15.19 14.10 -11.18
CA TYR A 20 15.53 14.15 -9.76
C TYR A 20 16.23 15.45 -9.39
N ARG A 21 17.21 15.90 -10.18
CA ARG A 21 17.91 17.17 -9.93
C ARG A 21 16.98 18.38 -10.00
N ALA A 22 16.01 18.36 -10.91
CA ALA A 22 15.00 19.41 -10.99
C ALA A 22 14.08 19.40 -9.76
N MET A 23 13.60 18.23 -9.34
CA MET A 23 12.80 18.07 -8.11
C MET A 23 13.57 18.54 -6.87
N HIS A 24 14.82 18.12 -6.74
CA HIS A 24 15.69 18.52 -5.64
C HIS A 24 15.90 20.04 -5.61
N ARG A 25 16.15 20.68 -6.76
CA ARG A 25 16.27 22.14 -6.85
C ARG A 25 14.98 22.83 -6.41
N LEU A 26 13.82 22.36 -6.83
CA LEU A 26 12.53 22.92 -6.40
C LEU A 26 12.35 22.86 -4.87
N ARG A 27 12.85 21.80 -4.22
CA ARG A 27 12.83 21.68 -2.76
C ARG A 27 13.80 22.65 -2.09
N GLU A 28 15.05 22.70 -2.57
CA GLU A 28 16.10 23.60 -2.04
C GLU A 28 15.73 25.09 -2.18
N GLU A 29 15.07 25.45 -3.28
CA GLU A 29 14.58 26.82 -3.52
C GLU A 29 13.28 27.14 -2.74
N GLY A 30 12.73 26.16 -2.01
CA GLY A 30 11.51 26.31 -1.22
C GLY A 30 10.22 26.38 -2.05
N ALA A 31 10.28 26.11 -3.35
CA ALA A 31 9.10 26.09 -4.23
C ALA A 31 8.16 24.92 -3.90
N VAL A 32 8.71 23.80 -3.40
CA VAL A 32 7.95 22.68 -2.83
C VAL A 32 8.51 22.32 -1.46
N ARG A 33 7.65 21.81 -0.58
CA ARG A 33 8.06 21.38 0.77
C ARG A 33 8.65 19.97 0.84
N ALA A 34 8.31 19.14 -0.13
CA ALA A 34 8.64 17.72 -0.14
C ALA A 34 8.67 17.20 -1.58
N ILE A 35 9.51 16.20 -1.82
CA ILE A 35 9.59 15.45 -3.07
C ILE A 35 9.49 13.95 -2.78
N GLY A 36 9.00 13.20 -3.76
CA GLY A 36 8.77 11.78 -3.60
C GLY A 36 8.57 11.05 -4.91
N LEU A 37 8.34 9.74 -4.82
CA LEU A 37 8.14 8.84 -5.95
C LEU A 37 6.80 8.11 -5.79
N GLY A 38 6.04 7.95 -6.87
CA GLY A 38 4.85 7.10 -6.91
C GLY A 38 5.08 5.87 -7.78
N VAL A 39 4.98 4.67 -7.20
CA VAL A 39 5.23 3.39 -7.91
C VAL A 39 4.39 2.24 -7.35
N ASN A 40 4.39 1.14 -8.09
CA ASN A 40 3.64 -0.09 -7.79
C ASN A 40 4.58 -1.29 -7.48
N GLU A 41 5.88 -1.04 -7.33
CA GLU A 41 6.94 -2.06 -7.16
C GLU A 41 7.88 -1.61 -6.02
N CYS A 42 8.25 -2.53 -5.13
CA CYS A 42 9.11 -2.21 -3.99
C CYS A 42 10.56 -2.03 -4.45
N GLU A 43 10.98 -2.84 -5.40
CA GLU A 43 12.37 -2.97 -5.87
C GLU A 43 12.90 -1.63 -6.40
N ILE A 44 12.12 -0.94 -7.24
CA ILE A 44 12.51 0.39 -7.75
C ILE A 44 12.55 1.45 -6.64
N CYS A 45 11.71 1.36 -5.61
CA CYS A 45 11.82 2.26 -4.45
C CYS A 45 13.14 2.02 -3.72
N GLU A 46 13.48 0.76 -3.49
CA GLU A 46 14.70 0.38 -2.79
C GLU A 46 15.94 0.84 -3.57
N GLU A 47 16.00 0.58 -4.87
CA GLU A 47 17.08 1.03 -5.76
C GLU A 47 17.25 2.55 -5.74
N LEU A 48 16.16 3.31 -5.89
CA LEU A 48 16.24 4.77 -5.93
C LEU A 48 16.52 5.36 -4.55
N LEU A 49 16.04 4.76 -3.46
CA LEU A 49 16.41 5.19 -2.13
C LEU A 49 17.93 5.03 -1.91
N GLU A 50 18.61 4.07 -2.51
CA GLU A 50 20.06 3.94 -2.36
C GLU A 50 20.84 5.17 -2.86
N VAL A 51 20.33 5.88 -3.86
CA VAL A 51 21.04 6.96 -4.57
C VAL A 51 20.34 8.32 -4.54
N CYS A 52 19.11 8.40 -4.02
CA CYS A 52 18.30 9.61 -3.93
C CYS A 52 17.77 9.87 -2.52
N GLU A 53 17.48 11.13 -2.23
CA GLU A 53 16.85 11.59 -1.01
C GLU A 53 15.41 12.01 -1.30
N PHE A 54 14.46 11.25 -0.75
CA PHE A 54 13.03 11.54 -0.84
C PHE A 54 12.45 11.82 0.53
N ASP A 55 11.41 12.66 0.58
CA ASP A 55 10.65 12.93 1.80
C ASP A 55 9.52 11.90 1.97
N CYS A 56 8.97 11.42 0.84
CA CYS A 56 7.91 10.41 0.86
C CYS A 56 7.89 9.49 -0.38
N LEU A 57 7.23 8.35 -0.24
CA LEU A 57 6.93 7.42 -1.33
C LEU A 57 5.42 7.13 -1.36
N LEU A 58 4.81 7.17 -2.53
CA LEU A 58 3.49 6.57 -2.76
C LEU A 58 3.70 5.16 -3.29
N LEU A 59 3.37 4.16 -2.46
CA LEU A 59 3.48 2.74 -2.79
C LEU A 59 2.09 2.16 -3.00
N ALA A 60 1.76 1.79 -4.24
CA ALA A 60 0.45 1.22 -4.54
C ALA A 60 0.48 -0.32 -4.48
N GLY A 61 -0.49 -0.90 -3.77
CA GLY A 61 -0.75 -2.35 -3.74
C GLY A 61 0.25 -3.21 -2.95
N ARG A 62 1.48 -2.74 -2.69
CA ARG A 62 2.55 -3.57 -2.08
C ARG A 62 2.66 -3.52 -0.56
N TYR A 63 1.71 -2.88 0.10
CA TYR A 63 1.50 -2.98 1.54
C TYR A 63 0.02 -2.83 1.87
N THR A 64 -0.72 -3.94 1.79
CA THR A 64 -2.17 -4.02 2.04
C THR A 64 -2.48 -5.19 2.96
N LEU A 65 -3.74 -5.37 3.34
CA LEU A 65 -4.16 -6.56 4.09
C LEU A 65 -3.94 -7.87 3.31
N LEU A 66 -3.94 -7.81 1.97
CA LEU A 66 -3.80 -8.98 1.11
C LEU A 66 -2.33 -9.39 0.93
N GLU A 67 -1.42 -8.43 0.77
CA GLU A 67 0.00 -8.65 0.52
C GLU A 67 0.88 -7.64 1.28
N GLN A 68 2.00 -8.10 1.86
CA GLN A 68 2.91 -7.27 2.67
C GLN A 68 4.40 -7.32 2.23
N PRO A 69 4.76 -7.40 0.93
CA PRO A 69 6.16 -7.52 0.52
C PRO A 69 7.04 -6.35 0.96
N ALA A 70 6.46 -5.16 1.15
CA ALA A 70 7.21 -3.99 1.62
C ALA A 70 7.82 -4.14 3.02
N LEU A 71 7.33 -5.07 3.87
CA LEU A 71 7.85 -5.28 5.22
C LEU A 71 9.29 -5.79 5.23
N ALA A 72 9.67 -6.59 4.23
CA ALA A 72 10.94 -7.30 4.22
C ALA A 72 12.16 -6.35 4.13
N ARG A 73 12.04 -5.27 3.35
CA ARG A 73 13.18 -4.39 3.05
C ARG A 73 12.79 -2.92 2.88
N LEU A 74 11.81 -2.60 2.03
CA LEU A 74 11.41 -1.22 1.78
C LEU A 74 10.99 -0.44 3.03
N LEU A 75 10.06 -0.93 3.85
CA LEU A 75 9.59 -0.23 5.05
C LEU A 75 10.69 -0.03 6.11
N PRO A 76 11.57 -1.02 6.38
CA PRO A 76 12.79 -0.80 7.16
C PRO A 76 13.72 0.26 6.57
N MET A 77 13.92 0.29 5.25
CA MET A 77 14.73 1.32 4.58
C MET A 77 14.13 2.71 4.74
N CYS A 78 12.81 2.85 4.60
CA CYS A 78 12.10 4.09 4.83
C CYS A 78 12.29 4.58 6.27
N ALA A 79 12.17 3.69 7.27
CA ALA A 79 12.39 4.04 8.67
C ALA A 79 13.82 4.55 8.92
N ASN A 80 14.83 3.87 8.38
CA ASN A 80 16.24 4.27 8.54
C ASN A 80 16.57 5.61 7.88
N ARG A 81 15.81 5.99 6.84
CA ARG A 81 16.02 7.23 6.07
C ARG A 81 15.00 8.32 6.38
N ASN A 82 14.10 8.08 7.34
CA ASN A 82 13.04 8.98 7.76
C ASN A 82 12.09 9.37 6.59
N VAL A 83 11.75 8.40 5.74
CA VAL A 83 10.91 8.59 4.54
C VAL A 83 9.49 8.12 4.83
N SER A 84 8.51 9.01 4.67
CA SER A 84 7.10 8.65 4.86
C SER A 84 6.57 7.82 3.71
N VAL A 85 5.66 6.88 3.98
CA VAL A 85 4.97 6.07 2.98
C VAL A 85 3.51 6.44 2.91
N ILE A 86 3.01 6.63 1.70
CA ILE A 86 1.60 6.82 1.38
C ILE A 86 1.15 5.55 0.65
N VAL A 87 0.24 4.80 1.24
CA VAL A 87 -0.24 3.55 0.63
C VAL A 87 -1.34 3.86 -0.36
N GLY A 88 -1.12 3.53 -1.63
CA GLY A 88 -2.10 3.64 -2.70
C GLY A 88 -2.86 2.32 -2.91
N GLY A 89 -4.16 2.41 -3.20
CA GLY A 89 -4.94 1.23 -3.57
C GLY A 89 -5.01 0.17 -2.46
N PRO A 90 -5.45 0.51 -1.24
CA PRO A 90 -5.55 -0.41 -0.10
C PRO A 90 -6.45 -1.63 -0.36
N PHE A 91 -7.28 -1.57 -1.41
CA PHE A 91 -8.19 -2.62 -1.80
C PHE A 91 -7.70 -3.53 -2.94
N ASN A 92 -6.45 -3.38 -3.41
CA ASN A 92 -5.86 -4.11 -4.54
C ASN A 92 -6.82 -4.22 -5.75
N SER A 93 -7.16 -3.08 -6.37
CA SER A 93 -8.15 -2.99 -7.47
C SER A 93 -9.60 -3.36 -7.08
N GLY A 94 -9.93 -3.26 -5.79
CA GLY A 94 -11.30 -3.38 -5.28
C GLY A 94 -11.66 -4.79 -4.82
N ILE A 95 -10.76 -5.76 -4.93
CA ILE A 95 -11.01 -7.14 -4.49
C ILE A 95 -11.27 -7.24 -2.98
N LEU A 96 -10.67 -6.36 -2.17
CA LEU A 96 -10.95 -6.27 -0.73
C LEU A 96 -12.11 -5.32 -0.38
N ALA A 97 -12.60 -4.54 -1.34
CA ALA A 97 -13.74 -3.64 -1.15
C ALA A 97 -15.08 -4.32 -1.46
N ALA A 98 -15.05 -5.42 -2.22
CA ALA A 98 -16.24 -6.11 -2.66
C ALA A 98 -16.86 -6.90 -1.49
N THR A 99 -18.13 -6.63 -1.21
CA THR A 99 -18.91 -7.34 -0.17
C THR A 99 -19.35 -8.73 -0.63
N ASN A 100 -19.35 -8.98 -1.94
CA ASN A 100 -19.60 -10.26 -2.60
C ASN A 100 -18.54 -10.45 -3.69
N THR A 101 -18.22 -11.69 -4.03
CA THR A 101 -17.18 -12.13 -4.99
C THR A 101 -17.35 -11.64 -6.44
N ASP A 102 -18.20 -10.64 -6.69
CA ASP A 102 -18.54 -10.12 -8.02
C ASP A 102 -17.43 -9.23 -8.62
N ASN A 103 -16.46 -8.78 -7.81
CA ASN A 103 -15.26 -8.11 -8.32
C ASN A 103 -14.07 -9.08 -8.33
N GLU A 104 -13.79 -9.63 -9.51
CA GLU A 104 -12.65 -10.53 -9.74
C GLU A 104 -11.39 -9.78 -10.19
N HIS A 105 -11.22 -8.48 -9.93
CA HIS A 105 -10.01 -7.75 -10.39
C HIS A 105 -8.94 -7.57 -9.30
N TYR A 106 -7.70 -7.97 -9.62
CA TYR A 106 -6.49 -7.78 -8.83
C TYR A 106 -5.38 -7.23 -9.73
N ASP A 107 -4.69 -6.17 -9.31
CA ASP A 107 -3.67 -5.46 -10.11
C ASP A 107 -4.18 -5.17 -11.54
N TYR A 108 -5.40 -4.64 -11.63
CA TYR A 108 -6.10 -4.26 -12.86
C TYR A 108 -6.39 -5.40 -13.85
N ARG A 109 -6.20 -6.65 -13.43
CA ARG A 109 -6.46 -7.86 -14.24
C ARG A 109 -7.37 -8.82 -13.49
N ARG A 110 -7.89 -9.83 -14.19
CA ARG A 110 -8.63 -10.90 -13.52
C ARG A 110 -7.75 -11.58 -12.47
N ALA A 111 -8.26 -11.72 -11.26
CA ALA A 111 -7.57 -12.25 -10.11
C ALA A 111 -7.29 -13.73 -10.32
N PRO A 112 -6.04 -14.18 -10.10
CA PRO A 112 -5.73 -15.60 -10.03
C PRO A 112 -6.55 -16.29 -8.95
N ARG A 113 -6.86 -17.58 -9.16
CA ARG A 113 -7.65 -18.37 -8.22
C ARG A 113 -7.08 -18.34 -6.79
N SER A 114 -5.75 -18.40 -6.64
CA SER A 114 -5.09 -18.32 -5.34
C SER A 114 -5.34 -17.00 -4.60
N ILE A 115 -5.45 -15.89 -5.34
CA ILE A 115 -5.77 -14.58 -4.77
C ILE A 115 -7.24 -14.54 -4.33
N VAL A 116 -8.16 -15.07 -5.15
CA VAL A 116 -9.57 -15.16 -4.80
C VAL A 116 -9.77 -16.00 -3.53
N GLU A 117 -9.13 -17.17 -3.44
CA GLU A 117 -9.17 -18.04 -2.27
C GLU A 117 -8.60 -17.34 -1.01
N ARG A 118 -7.50 -16.59 -1.16
CA ARG A 118 -6.92 -15.81 -0.06
C ARG A 118 -7.88 -14.72 0.43
N VAL A 119 -8.51 -13.98 -0.49
CA VAL A 119 -9.51 -12.94 -0.16
C VAL A 119 -10.74 -13.55 0.52
N GLN A 120 -11.22 -14.70 0.05
CA GLN A 120 -12.33 -15.41 0.69
C GLN A 120 -12.00 -15.77 2.15
N ARG A 121 -10.81 -16.31 2.41
CA ARG A 121 -10.37 -16.63 3.78
C ARG A 121 -10.28 -15.39 4.67
N ILE A 122 -9.78 -14.27 4.14
CA ILE A 122 -9.77 -12.97 4.84
C ILE A 122 -11.21 -12.55 5.17
N ALA A 123 -12.11 -12.62 4.19
CA ALA A 123 -13.51 -12.23 4.35
C ALA A 123 -14.25 -13.10 5.38
N GLU A 124 -13.98 -14.40 5.40
CA GLU A 124 -14.55 -15.34 6.38
C GLU A 124 -14.16 -14.98 7.81
N ILE A 125 -12.88 -14.66 8.06
CA ILE A 125 -12.41 -14.23 9.37
C ILE A 125 -13.03 -12.89 9.74
N CYS A 126 -12.95 -11.88 8.87
CA CYS A 126 -13.57 -10.58 9.11
C CYS A 126 -15.06 -10.69 9.47
N ARG A 127 -15.80 -11.57 8.76
CA ARG A 127 -17.21 -11.86 9.05
C ARG A 127 -17.42 -12.49 10.42
N ALA A 128 -16.56 -13.40 10.86
CA ALA A 128 -16.65 -14.01 12.19
C ALA A 128 -16.55 -12.98 13.33
N PHE A 129 -15.85 -11.86 13.08
CA PHE A 129 -15.72 -10.72 13.99
C PHE A 129 -16.65 -9.55 13.64
N SER A 130 -17.64 -9.75 12.76
CA SER A 130 -18.57 -8.70 12.31
C SER A 130 -17.89 -7.43 11.80
N THR A 131 -16.71 -7.57 11.23
CA THR A 131 -15.91 -6.46 10.70
C THR A 131 -15.99 -6.44 9.17
N PRO A 132 -16.33 -5.29 8.54
CA PRO A 132 -16.23 -5.16 7.09
C PRO A 132 -14.78 -5.33 6.61
N VAL A 133 -14.55 -6.14 5.56
CA VAL A 133 -13.20 -6.32 4.99
C VAL A 133 -12.59 -4.98 4.57
N GLY A 134 -13.39 -4.09 4.00
CA GLY A 134 -12.95 -2.75 3.63
C GLY A 134 -12.46 -1.91 4.81
N ALA A 135 -13.03 -2.08 6.02
CA ALA A 135 -12.53 -1.42 7.23
C ALA A 135 -11.16 -1.96 7.63
N ALA A 136 -11.00 -3.28 7.70
CA ALA A 136 -9.70 -3.89 7.99
C ALA A 136 -8.64 -3.50 6.94
N ALA A 137 -9.00 -3.48 5.66
CA ALA A 137 -8.08 -3.12 4.57
C ALA A 137 -7.65 -1.64 4.60
N LEU A 138 -8.52 -0.72 5.05
CA LEU A 138 -8.17 0.70 5.19
C LEU A 138 -7.33 0.98 6.42
N GLN A 139 -7.66 0.35 7.55
CA GLN A 139 -7.01 0.64 8.82
C GLN A 139 -5.68 -0.09 8.98
N PHE A 140 -5.54 -1.31 8.45
CA PHE A 140 -4.33 -2.12 8.60
C PHE A 140 -3.03 -1.38 8.20
N PRO A 141 -2.92 -0.76 7.01
CA PRO A 141 -1.64 -0.15 6.62
C PRO A 141 -1.22 1.01 7.53
N LEU A 142 -2.19 1.73 8.11
CA LEU A 142 -1.95 2.87 9.01
C LEU A 142 -1.34 2.48 10.35
N ALA A 143 -1.33 1.20 10.69
CA ALA A 143 -0.67 0.72 11.90
C ALA A 143 0.86 0.78 11.81
N HIS A 144 1.43 0.82 10.61
CA HIS A 144 2.86 0.87 10.43
C HIS A 144 3.38 2.32 10.64
N PRO A 145 4.40 2.56 11.49
CA PRO A 145 4.84 3.91 11.84
C PRO A 145 5.31 4.78 10.66
N GLN A 146 5.79 4.15 9.59
CA GLN A 146 6.18 4.87 8.36
C GLN A 146 5.01 5.24 7.46
N VAL A 147 3.81 4.67 7.65
CA VAL A 147 2.66 4.96 6.79
C VAL A 147 1.96 6.22 7.29
N ALA A 148 2.13 7.32 6.56
CA ALA A 148 1.54 8.62 6.89
C ALA A 148 0.10 8.75 6.41
N ALA A 149 -0.28 8.04 5.34
CA ALA A 149 -1.63 8.10 4.78
C ALA A 149 -1.96 6.85 3.94
N VAL A 150 -3.26 6.60 3.78
CA VAL A 150 -3.82 5.60 2.87
C VAL A 150 -4.76 6.29 1.88
N ILE A 151 -4.58 6.06 0.57
CA ILE A 151 -5.40 6.63 -0.49
C ILE A 151 -6.37 5.56 -1.01
N ALA A 152 -7.63 5.68 -0.58
CA ALA A 152 -8.74 4.90 -1.11
C ALA A 152 -9.29 5.56 -2.39
N GLY A 153 -9.28 4.84 -3.51
CA GLY A 153 -9.96 5.28 -4.72
C GLY A 153 -11.47 5.22 -4.53
N CYS A 154 -12.18 6.32 -4.82
CA CYS A 154 -13.63 6.40 -4.76
C CYS A 154 -14.16 7.07 -6.04
N SER A 155 -15.10 6.41 -6.70
CA SER A 155 -15.76 6.83 -7.94
C SER A 155 -17.16 7.43 -7.70
N SER A 156 -17.69 7.31 -6.49
CA SER A 156 -19.01 7.83 -6.12
C SER A 156 -19.04 8.43 -4.71
N VAL A 157 -20.02 9.31 -4.46
CA VAL A 157 -20.28 9.87 -3.12
C VAL A 157 -20.59 8.77 -2.10
N ALA A 158 -21.24 7.69 -2.52
CA ALA A 158 -21.53 6.55 -1.66
C ALA A 158 -20.23 5.85 -1.22
N GLU A 159 -19.28 5.64 -2.14
CA GLU A 159 -17.98 5.06 -1.82
C GLU A 159 -17.17 5.95 -0.86
N VAL A 160 -17.18 7.26 -1.06
CA VAL A 160 -16.53 8.21 -0.12
C VAL A 160 -17.13 8.08 1.29
N LYS A 161 -18.45 8.03 1.41
CA LYS A 161 -19.14 7.86 2.69
C LYS A 161 -18.80 6.51 3.33
N SER A 162 -18.77 5.43 2.56
CA SER A 162 -18.41 4.10 3.04
C SER A 162 -16.96 4.05 3.53
N ALA A 163 -16.00 4.58 2.76
CA ALA A 163 -14.60 4.63 3.15
C ALA A 163 -14.40 5.46 4.42
N SER A 164 -15.09 6.60 4.55
CA SER A 164 -15.06 7.43 5.75
C SER A 164 -15.63 6.70 6.98
N ALA A 165 -16.75 5.99 6.83
CA ALA A 165 -17.32 5.19 7.91
C ALA A 165 -16.41 4.02 8.30
N TRP A 166 -15.83 3.32 7.32
CA TRP A 166 -14.89 2.22 7.53
C TRP A 166 -13.61 2.62 8.22
N MET A 167 -13.09 3.84 7.96
CA MET A 167 -11.92 4.35 8.66
C MET A 167 -12.14 4.48 10.17
N HIS A 168 -13.38 4.68 10.62
CA HIS A 168 -13.72 4.84 12.04
C HIS A 168 -14.42 3.60 12.63
N HIS A 169 -14.51 2.50 11.87
CA HIS A 169 -15.17 1.29 12.34
C HIS A 169 -14.30 0.62 13.41
N PRO A 170 -14.81 0.31 14.61
CA PRO A 170 -14.04 -0.39 15.62
C PRO A 170 -13.68 -1.79 15.13
N ILE A 171 -12.42 -2.20 15.29
CA ILE A 171 -11.94 -3.53 14.90
C ILE A 171 -11.43 -4.23 16.15
N PRO A 172 -12.00 -5.38 16.56
CA PRO A 172 -11.49 -6.16 17.68
C PRO A 172 -10.05 -6.59 17.43
N SER A 173 -9.19 -6.46 18.44
CA SER A 173 -7.77 -6.85 18.35
C SER A 173 -7.58 -8.32 17.95
N GLU A 174 -8.52 -9.17 18.37
CA GLU A 174 -8.57 -10.61 18.13
C GLU A 174 -8.75 -10.96 16.64
N LEU A 175 -9.31 -10.04 15.84
CA LEU A 175 -9.36 -10.21 14.38
C LEU A 175 -7.95 -10.29 13.80
N TRP A 176 -7.04 -9.44 14.27
CA TRP A 176 -5.65 -9.40 13.77
C TRP A 176 -4.89 -10.67 14.15
N ASP A 177 -5.09 -11.16 15.37
CA ASP A 177 -4.51 -12.43 15.84
C ASP A 177 -5.04 -13.63 15.06
N ALA A 178 -6.33 -13.64 14.71
CA ALA A 178 -6.92 -14.66 13.85
C ALA A 178 -6.33 -14.63 12.44
N LEU A 179 -6.12 -13.45 11.84
CA LEU A 179 -5.49 -13.32 10.53
C LEU A 179 -4.03 -13.81 10.53
N ARG A 180 -3.26 -13.49 11.58
CA ARG A 180 -1.89 -14.01 11.76
C ARG A 180 -1.87 -15.53 11.90
N SER A 181 -2.74 -16.07 12.76
CA SER A 181 -2.85 -17.51 13.00
C SER A 181 -3.25 -18.29 11.73
N ALA A 182 -3.97 -17.64 10.82
CA ALA A 182 -4.35 -18.22 9.53
C ALA A 182 -3.31 -18.01 8.41
N GLU A 183 -2.14 -17.42 8.71
CA GLU A 183 -1.09 -17.06 7.73
C GLU A 183 -1.59 -16.11 6.63
N LEU A 184 -2.59 -15.29 6.96
CA LEU A 184 -3.15 -14.25 6.09
C LEU A 184 -2.54 -12.88 6.35
N LEU A 185 -1.82 -12.74 7.46
CA LEU A 185 -1.10 -11.53 7.82
C LEU A 185 0.31 -11.90 8.30
N ASP A 186 1.32 -11.17 7.83
CA ASP A 186 2.70 -11.34 8.28
C ASP A 186 2.81 -11.15 9.81
N PRO A 187 3.43 -12.07 10.56
CA PRO A 187 3.58 -11.96 12.01
C PRO A 187 4.32 -10.70 12.49
N SER A 188 5.19 -10.13 11.66
CA SER A 188 5.94 -8.91 11.96
C SER A 188 5.16 -7.63 11.63
N ALA A 189 4.05 -7.72 10.90
CA ALA A 189 3.25 -6.57 10.53
C ALA A 189 2.64 -5.90 11.79
N PRO A 190 2.87 -4.60 12.01
CA PRO A 190 2.12 -3.82 13.00
C PRO A 190 0.62 -3.86 12.67
N VAL A 191 -0.22 -3.86 13.70
CA VAL A 191 -1.69 -3.87 13.55
C VAL A 191 -2.31 -2.76 14.39
N PRO A 192 -3.47 -2.21 13.98
CA PRO A 192 -4.16 -1.19 14.77
C PRO A 192 -4.49 -1.71 16.17
N SER A 193 -4.26 -0.86 17.18
CA SER A 193 -4.59 -1.09 18.58
C SER A 193 -5.98 -0.58 18.94
#